data_AF-A0A8B5XIU1-F1
#
_entry.id   AF-A0A8B5XIU1-F1
#
_cell.length_a   1.000
_cell.length_b   1.000
_cell.length_c   1.000
_cell.angle_alpha   90.00
_cell.angle_beta   90.00
_cell.angle_gamma   90.00
#
_symmetry.space_group_name_H-M   'P 1'
#
loop_
_entity.id
_entity.type
_entity.pdbx_description
1 polymer ?
#
loop_
_entity_poly.entity_id
_entity_poly.type
_entity_poly.pdbx_seq_one_letter_code
_entity_poly.pdbx_strand_id
1 'polypeptide(L)'
;PTKVQGDGAAEEIARNIARANQRADLDLLIIGRGGGSIEDLWAFNEEIVVRAIFESRLPVISSVGHETDVTLADFVADRRAATPTAAAELATPVTKLDVLAHLQNQEKRMATAVRNVLSKKQEALKKCSQSVIFRQPERLYDGYLQRLDQLQLRLKQSLRTRISDNKQVVQARTHQLVQLSPVTKIQRYQDRLAQLDKLLRSQMALVYDVKVAEVKRLSEALLMLDTSRIVARGYAIVKKEES
;
A
#
# COMPACT_ATOMS: atom_id res chain seq x y z
N PRO A 1 -68.33 -28.12 -28.29
CA PRO A 1 -69.49 -28.92 -27.84
C PRO A 1 -69.90 -29.88 -28.94
N THR A 2 -70.01 -31.16 -28.62
CA THR A 2 -70.30 -32.25 -29.55
C THR A 2 -71.51 -33.01 -29.02
N LYS A 3 -72.44 -33.41 -29.89
CA LYS A 3 -73.48 -34.36 -29.52
C LYS A 3 -72.86 -35.72 -29.19
N VAL A 4 -73.10 -36.22 -27.97
CA VAL A 4 -72.45 -37.44 -27.44
C VAL A 4 -73.42 -38.61 -27.24
N GLN A 5 -74.71 -38.44 -27.57
CA GLN A 5 -75.74 -39.48 -27.48
C GLN A 5 -76.87 -39.25 -28.50
N GLY A 6 -77.55 -40.32 -28.89
CA GLY A 6 -78.64 -40.33 -29.87
C GLY A 6 -78.19 -40.23 -31.33
N ASP A 7 -79.15 -40.30 -32.26
CA ASP A 7 -78.87 -40.36 -33.71
C ASP A 7 -77.96 -39.24 -34.20
N GLY A 8 -76.93 -39.60 -34.98
CA GLY A 8 -75.97 -38.66 -35.54
C GLY A 8 -74.80 -38.29 -34.61
N ALA A 9 -74.76 -38.81 -33.38
CA ALA A 9 -73.70 -38.50 -32.42
C ALA A 9 -72.33 -39.04 -32.88
N ALA A 10 -72.27 -40.27 -33.40
CA ALA A 10 -71.02 -40.88 -33.83
C ALA A 10 -70.35 -40.10 -34.97
N GLU A 11 -71.11 -39.67 -35.97
CA GLU A 11 -70.62 -38.85 -37.08
C GLU A 11 -70.19 -37.46 -36.60
N GLU A 12 -70.90 -36.87 -35.63
CA GLU A 12 -70.52 -35.58 -35.06
C GLU A 12 -69.22 -35.67 -34.25
N ILE A 13 -69.05 -36.73 -33.46
CA ILE A 13 -67.81 -37.02 -32.73
C ILE A 13 -66.66 -37.16 -33.71
N ALA A 14 -66.77 -38.04 -34.72
CA ALA A 14 -65.72 -38.26 -35.71
C ALA A 14 -65.36 -36.97 -36.48
N ARG A 15 -66.35 -36.17 -36.89
CA ARG A 15 -66.12 -34.88 -37.55
C ARG A 15 -65.37 -33.89 -36.65
N ASN A 16 -65.72 -33.83 -35.36
CA ASN A 16 -65.06 -32.91 -34.44
C ASN A 16 -63.64 -33.36 -34.08
N ILE A 17 -63.37 -34.67 -34.02
CA ILE A 17 -62.00 -35.21 -33.90
C ILE A 17 -61.17 -34.79 -35.12
N ALA A 18 -61.69 -34.97 -36.33
CA ALA A 18 -61.01 -34.55 -37.56
C ALA A 18 -60.74 -33.04 -37.58
N ARG A 19 -61.73 -32.23 -37.19
CA ARG A 19 -61.60 -30.77 -37.09
C ARG A 19 -60.57 -30.35 -36.05
N ALA A 20 -60.49 -31.04 -34.91
CA ALA A 20 -59.50 -30.75 -33.89
C ALA A 20 -58.08 -31.09 -34.37
N ASN A 21 -57.91 -32.19 -35.10
CA ASN A 21 -56.63 -32.58 -35.69
C ASN A 21 -56.10 -31.60 -36.75
N GLN A 22 -56.98 -30.81 -37.37
CA GLN A 22 -56.59 -29.72 -38.29
C GLN A 22 -56.04 -28.48 -37.56
N ARG A 23 -56.23 -28.38 -36.25
CA ARG A 23 -55.71 -27.28 -35.43
C ARG A 23 -54.29 -27.58 -34.96
N ALA A 24 -53.46 -26.54 -34.95
CA ALA A 24 -52.07 -26.61 -34.49
C ALA A 24 -51.88 -26.13 -33.04
N ASP A 25 -52.90 -25.54 -32.43
CA ASP A 25 -52.87 -24.95 -31.09
C ASP A 25 -53.42 -25.86 -29.99
N LEU A 26 -53.65 -27.14 -30.31
CA LEU A 26 -54.12 -28.15 -29.38
C LEU A 26 -53.01 -29.19 -29.16
N ASP A 27 -52.78 -29.56 -27.90
CA ASP A 27 -51.76 -30.54 -27.52
C ASP A 27 -52.35 -31.94 -27.28
N LEU A 28 -53.67 -32.04 -27.02
CA LEU A 28 -54.36 -33.23 -26.53
C LEU A 28 -55.88 -33.12 -26.81
N LEU A 29 -56.55 -34.26 -26.96
CA LEU A 29 -58.01 -34.38 -26.91
C LEU A 29 -58.47 -35.19 -25.70
N ILE A 30 -59.56 -34.73 -25.08
CA ILE A 30 -60.32 -35.50 -24.10
C ILE A 30 -61.66 -35.81 -24.74
N ILE A 31 -61.95 -37.10 -24.92
CA ILE A 31 -63.23 -37.58 -25.41
C ILE A 31 -63.95 -38.18 -24.22
N GLY A 32 -65.06 -37.58 -23.85
CA GLY A 32 -65.75 -38.01 -22.64
C GLY A 32 -67.23 -37.73 -22.66
N ARG A 33 -67.93 -38.57 -21.91
CA ARG A 33 -69.32 -38.39 -21.53
C ARG A 33 -69.44 -38.83 -20.07
N GLY A 34 -70.29 -38.14 -19.30
CA GLY A 34 -70.66 -38.61 -17.97
C GLY A 34 -71.40 -39.95 -18.01
N GLY A 35 -71.85 -40.41 -16.84
CA GLY A 35 -72.60 -41.66 -16.73
C GLY A 35 -73.91 -41.69 -17.53
N GLY A 36 -74.43 -42.89 -17.74
CA GLY A 36 -75.70 -43.18 -18.37
C GLY A 36 -75.78 -44.67 -18.70
N SER A 37 -76.84 -45.11 -19.39
CA SER A 37 -76.95 -46.51 -19.79
C SER A 37 -75.97 -46.85 -20.94
N ILE A 38 -75.76 -48.13 -21.20
CA ILE A 38 -74.88 -48.58 -22.30
C ILE A 38 -75.38 -48.07 -23.66
N GLU A 39 -76.70 -47.94 -23.83
CA GLU A 39 -77.34 -47.42 -25.03
C GLU A 39 -76.96 -45.96 -25.29
N ASP A 40 -76.87 -45.16 -24.23
CA ASP A 40 -76.46 -43.79 -24.36
C ASP A 40 -74.95 -43.63 -24.68
N LEU A 41 -74.13 -44.64 -24.35
CA LEU A 41 -72.70 -44.71 -24.66
C LEU A 41 -72.42 -45.32 -26.03
N TRP A 42 -73.45 -45.79 -26.74
CA TRP A 42 -73.28 -46.64 -27.91
C TRP A 42 -72.56 -45.95 -29.08
N ALA A 43 -72.69 -44.63 -29.20
CA ALA A 43 -71.98 -43.84 -30.21
C ALA A 43 -70.45 -44.01 -30.13
N PHE A 44 -69.90 -44.32 -28.95
CA PHE A 44 -68.47 -44.56 -28.74
C PHE A 44 -68.03 -45.99 -29.11
N ASN A 45 -68.97 -46.88 -29.42
CA ASN A 45 -68.72 -48.22 -29.97
C ASN A 45 -68.82 -48.27 -31.50
N GLU A 46 -69.23 -47.18 -32.15
CA GLU A 46 -69.35 -47.18 -33.61
C GLU A 46 -67.98 -47.11 -34.31
N GLU A 47 -67.82 -47.87 -35.39
CA GLU A 47 -66.55 -47.98 -36.12
C GLU A 47 -66.02 -46.60 -36.56
N ILE A 48 -66.90 -45.68 -36.95
CA ILE A 48 -66.50 -44.33 -37.39
C ILE A 48 -65.79 -43.54 -36.29
N VAL A 49 -66.22 -43.69 -35.02
CA VAL A 49 -65.58 -43.03 -33.88
C VAL A 49 -64.28 -43.74 -33.53
N VAL A 50 -64.28 -45.06 -33.48
CA VAL A 50 -63.09 -45.87 -33.18
C VAL A 50 -61.97 -45.58 -34.17
N ARG A 51 -62.28 -45.55 -35.47
CA ARG A 51 -61.33 -45.23 -36.54
C ARG A 51 -60.85 -43.78 -36.43
N ALA A 52 -61.73 -42.83 -36.15
CA ALA A 52 -61.35 -41.43 -35.98
C ALA A 52 -60.40 -41.20 -34.79
N ILE A 53 -60.59 -41.93 -33.68
CA ILE A 53 -59.68 -41.89 -32.53
C ILE A 53 -58.33 -42.50 -32.90
N PHE A 54 -58.35 -43.69 -33.49
CA PHE A 54 -57.13 -44.40 -33.89
C PHE A 54 -56.27 -43.62 -34.88
N GLU A 55 -56.90 -42.92 -35.83
CA GLU A 55 -56.22 -42.10 -36.84
C GLU A 55 -55.87 -40.68 -36.34
N SER A 56 -56.18 -40.35 -35.08
CA SER A 56 -55.91 -39.02 -34.50
C SER A 56 -54.40 -38.76 -34.35
N ARG A 57 -53.94 -37.59 -34.78
CA ARG A 57 -52.57 -37.10 -34.53
C ARG A 57 -52.42 -36.57 -33.10
N LEU A 58 -53.48 -35.97 -32.56
CA LEU A 58 -53.51 -35.49 -31.19
C LEU A 58 -53.69 -36.68 -30.25
N PRO A 59 -52.88 -36.81 -29.18
CA PRO A 59 -53.11 -37.80 -28.14
C PRO A 59 -54.54 -37.71 -27.61
N VAL A 60 -55.17 -38.85 -27.35
CA VAL A 60 -56.57 -38.94 -26.92
C VAL A 60 -56.66 -39.60 -25.55
N ILE A 61 -57.29 -38.90 -24.59
CA ILE A 61 -57.73 -39.50 -23.33
C ILE A 61 -59.24 -39.78 -23.44
N SER A 62 -59.63 -41.05 -23.34
CA SER A 62 -61.04 -41.43 -23.22
C SER A 62 -61.50 -41.34 -21.77
N SER A 63 -62.68 -40.79 -21.56
CA SER A 63 -63.38 -40.73 -20.28
C SER A 63 -64.88 -40.92 -20.48
N VAL A 64 -65.25 -42.09 -21.02
CA VAL A 64 -66.61 -42.46 -21.39
C VAL A 64 -67.16 -43.46 -20.36
N GLY A 65 -68.23 -43.09 -19.66
CA GLY A 65 -68.88 -43.97 -18.66
C GLY A 65 -68.17 -44.03 -17.30
N HIS A 66 -68.47 -45.06 -16.49
CA HIS A 66 -67.78 -45.34 -15.22
C HIS A 66 -66.77 -46.49 -15.36
N GLU A 67 -66.09 -46.87 -14.28
CA GLU A 67 -65.07 -47.93 -14.31
C GLU A 67 -65.54 -49.24 -14.99
N THR A 68 -66.80 -49.61 -14.82
CA THR A 68 -67.42 -50.84 -15.36
C THR A 68 -67.85 -50.75 -16.83
N ASP A 69 -68.02 -49.54 -17.36
CA ASP A 69 -68.53 -49.32 -18.71
C ASP A 69 -67.33 -49.10 -19.62
N VAL A 70 -66.92 -50.14 -20.34
CA VAL A 70 -65.80 -50.08 -21.28
C VAL A 70 -66.33 -50.06 -22.70
N THR A 71 -65.94 -49.05 -23.46
CA THR A 71 -66.31 -48.86 -24.87
C THR A 71 -65.15 -49.17 -25.80
N LEU A 72 -65.43 -49.37 -27.09
CA LEU A 72 -64.37 -49.54 -28.10
C LEU A 72 -63.48 -48.31 -28.22
N ALA A 73 -64.03 -47.11 -28.03
CA ALA A 73 -63.25 -45.87 -27.95
C ALA A 73 -62.17 -45.92 -26.84
N ASP A 74 -62.47 -46.52 -25.68
CA ASP A 74 -61.50 -46.66 -24.59
C ASP A 74 -60.30 -47.54 -24.96
N PHE A 75 -60.50 -48.52 -25.83
CA PHE A 75 -59.45 -49.43 -26.26
C PHE A 75 -58.52 -48.83 -27.32
N VAL A 76 -59.01 -47.88 -28.12
CA VAL A 76 -58.21 -47.21 -29.15
C VAL A 76 -57.61 -45.87 -28.69
N ALA A 77 -58.08 -45.32 -27.58
CA ALA A 77 -57.49 -44.11 -26.99
C ALA A 77 -56.11 -44.39 -26.37
N ASP A 78 -55.24 -43.37 -26.34
CA ASP A 78 -53.89 -43.48 -25.75
C ASP A 78 -53.94 -43.72 -24.23
N ARG A 79 -54.95 -43.16 -23.57
CA ARG A 79 -55.21 -43.37 -22.14
C ARG A 79 -56.71 -43.40 -21.87
N ARG A 80 -57.10 -44.21 -20.89
CA ARG A 80 -58.43 -44.19 -20.28
C ARG A 80 -58.38 -43.50 -18.92
N ALA A 81 -59.37 -42.67 -18.65
CA ALA A 81 -59.67 -42.10 -17.35
C ALA A 81 -61.12 -42.46 -16.96
N ALA A 82 -61.37 -42.73 -15.69
CA ALA A 82 -62.71 -43.13 -15.24
C ALA A 82 -63.75 -42.00 -15.32
N THR A 83 -63.32 -40.74 -15.32
CA THR A 83 -64.20 -39.57 -15.37
C THR A 83 -63.56 -38.43 -16.16
N PRO A 84 -64.36 -37.49 -16.73
CA PRO A 84 -63.82 -36.31 -17.40
C PRO A 84 -62.91 -35.44 -16.52
N THR A 85 -63.15 -35.40 -15.21
CA THR A 85 -62.27 -34.70 -14.27
C THR A 85 -60.92 -35.41 -14.11
N ALA A 86 -60.90 -36.74 -14.01
CA ALA A 86 -59.66 -37.51 -13.97
C ALA A 86 -58.87 -37.39 -15.29
N ALA A 87 -59.55 -37.29 -16.43
CA ALA A 87 -58.92 -37.01 -17.72
C ALA A 87 -58.25 -35.63 -17.74
N ALA A 88 -58.92 -34.61 -17.20
CA ALA A 88 -58.35 -33.27 -17.08
C ALA A 88 -57.14 -33.24 -16.14
N GLU A 89 -57.16 -33.98 -15.03
CA GLU A 89 -56.01 -34.10 -14.13
C GLU A 89 -54.82 -34.78 -14.82
N LEU A 90 -55.06 -35.88 -15.56
CA LEU A 90 -54.03 -36.55 -16.37
C LEU A 90 -53.45 -35.65 -17.46
N ALA A 91 -54.27 -34.76 -18.02
CA ALA A 91 -53.87 -33.80 -19.03
C ALA A 91 -53.00 -32.67 -18.47
N THR A 92 -53.09 -32.37 -17.17
CA THR A 92 -52.38 -31.25 -16.55
C THR A 92 -51.08 -31.70 -15.89
N PRO A 93 -49.91 -31.34 -16.44
CA PRO A 93 -48.62 -31.82 -15.93
C PRO A 93 -48.16 -31.17 -14.61
N VAL A 94 -48.79 -30.06 -14.19
CA VAL A 94 -48.37 -29.28 -13.02
C VAL A 94 -49.57 -29.05 -12.12
N THR A 95 -49.49 -29.57 -10.90
CA THR A 95 -50.54 -29.36 -9.91
C THR A 95 -50.39 -27.98 -9.26
N LYS A 96 -51.48 -27.46 -8.70
CA LYS A 96 -51.45 -26.24 -7.88
C LYS A 96 -50.43 -26.34 -6.73
N LEU A 97 -50.25 -27.53 -6.17
CA LEU A 97 -49.29 -27.79 -5.09
C LEU A 97 -47.84 -27.60 -5.57
N ASP A 98 -47.51 -28.05 -6.78
CA ASP A 98 -46.18 -27.87 -7.37
C ASP A 98 -45.82 -26.39 -7.55
N VAL A 99 -46.78 -25.59 -8.04
CA VAL A 99 -46.61 -24.14 -8.20
C VAL A 99 -46.40 -23.45 -6.86
N LEU A 100 -47.18 -23.82 -5.84
CA LEU A 100 -47.03 -23.27 -4.48
C LEU A 100 -45.70 -23.64 -3.86
N ALA A 101 -45.25 -24.89 -4.02
CA ALA A 101 -43.94 -25.34 -3.55
C ALA A 101 -42.81 -24.60 -4.28
N HIS A 102 -42.94 -24.37 -5.58
CA HIS A 102 -41.99 -23.58 -6.36
C HIS A 102 -41.90 -22.14 -5.83
N LEU A 103 -43.03 -21.47 -5.61
CA LEU A 103 -43.07 -20.11 -5.06
C LEU A 103 -42.41 -20.02 -3.68
N GLN A 104 -42.71 -20.95 -2.77
CA GLN A 104 -42.09 -21.00 -1.45
C GLN A 104 -40.57 -21.19 -1.53
N ASN A 105 -40.09 -22.02 -2.46
CA ASN A 105 -38.66 -22.21 -2.68
C ASN A 105 -37.99 -20.95 -3.23
N GLN A 106 -38.63 -20.23 -4.15
CA GLN A 106 -38.13 -18.96 -4.67
C GLN A 106 -38.05 -17.89 -3.56
N GLU A 107 -39.07 -17.80 -2.71
CA GLU A 107 -39.09 -16.89 -1.56
C GLU A 107 -37.94 -17.17 -0.58
N LYS A 108 -37.73 -18.45 -0.22
CA LYS A 108 -36.62 -18.87 0.65
C LYS A 108 -35.26 -18.52 0.06
N ARG A 109 -35.08 -18.74 -1.25
CA ARG A 109 -33.84 -18.41 -1.97
C ARG A 109 -33.58 -16.90 -1.96
N MET A 110 -34.59 -16.10 -2.26
CA MET A 110 -34.51 -14.64 -2.22
C MET A 110 -34.14 -14.14 -0.82
N ALA A 111 -34.83 -14.60 0.22
CA ALA A 111 -34.56 -14.19 1.60
C ALA A 111 -33.12 -14.52 2.03
N THR A 112 -32.61 -15.67 1.61
CA THR A 112 -31.23 -16.09 1.90
C THR A 112 -30.21 -15.24 1.15
N ALA A 113 -30.46 -14.94 -0.13
CA ALA A 113 -29.60 -14.08 -0.92
C ALA A 113 -29.50 -12.66 -0.32
N VAL A 114 -30.63 -12.06 0.06
CA VAL A 114 -30.69 -10.74 0.70
C VAL A 114 -29.92 -10.74 2.02
N ARG A 115 -30.13 -11.75 2.88
CA ARG A 115 -29.38 -11.89 4.14
C ARG A 115 -27.87 -11.97 3.92
N ASN A 116 -27.43 -12.74 2.93
CA ASN A 116 -26.01 -12.88 2.61
C ASN A 116 -25.39 -11.57 2.12
N VAL A 117 -26.10 -10.82 1.27
CA VAL A 117 -25.66 -9.50 0.81
C VAL A 117 -25.54 -8.53 1.99
N LEU A 118 -26.56 -8.47 2.84
CA LEU A 118 -26.58 -7.57 3.99
C LEU A 118 -25.44 -7.88 4.96
N SER A 119 -25.23 -9.15 5.28
CA SER A 119 -24.15 -9.61 6.17
C SER A 119 -22.77 -9.22 5.62
N LYS A 120 -22.51 -9.44 4.33
CA LYS A 120 -21.25 -9.03 3.68
C LYS A 120 -21.03 -7.52 3.74
N LYS A 121 -22.09 -6.73 3.51
CA LYS A 121 -22.01 -5.26 3.57
C LYS A 121 -21.79 -4.75 4.99
N GLN A 122 -22.44 -5.36 5.99
CA GLN A 122 -22.20 -5.04 7.41
C GLN A 122 -20.77 -5.37 7.84
N GLU A 123 -20.23 -6.52 7.41
CA GLU A 123 -18.85 -6.90 7.70
C GLU A 123 -17.85 -5.93 7.04
N ALA A 124 -18.07 -5.56 5.78
CA ALA A 124 -17.25 -4.57 5.09
C ALA A 124 -17.30 -3.20 5.78
N LEU A 125 -18.49 -2.74 6.17
CA LEU A 125 -18.66 -1.50 6.93
C LEU A 125 -17.93 -1.56 8.27
N LYS A 126 -18.04 -2.68 8.99
CA LYS A 126 -17.33 -2.89 10.26
C LYS A 126 -15.82 -2.87 10.08
N LYS A 127 -15.29 -3.51 9.03
CA LYS A 127 -13.85 -3.46 8.70
C LYS A 127 -13.39 -2.04 8.40
N CYS A 128 -14.14 -1.29 7.60
CA CYS A 128 -13.82 0.11 7.30
C CYS A 128 -13.88 0.98 8.56
N SER A 129 -14.92 0.87 9.39
CA SER A 129 -15.06 1.68 10.60
C SER A 129 -14.06 1.33 11.69
N GLN A 130 -13.58 0.07 11.72
CA GLN A 130 -12.55 -0.38 12.64
C GLN A 130 -11.12 -0.19 12.10
N SER A 131 -10.97 0.24 10.84
CA SER A 131 -9.67 0.50 10.23
C SER A 131 -8.92 1.57 11.03
N VAL A 132 -7.64 1.32 11.26
CA VAL A 132 -6.74 2.17 12.05
C VAL A 132 -6.68 3.58 11.49
N ILE A 133 -6.86 3.74 10.17
CA ILE A 133 -6.89 5.03 9.47
C ILE A 133 -8.01 5.95 10.00
N PHE A 134 -9.19 5.40 10.28
CA PHE A 134 -10.31 6.19 10.80
C PHE A 134 -10.30 6.32 12.33
N ARG A 135 -9.70 5.36 13.04
CA ARG A 135 -9.57 5.41 14.51
C ARG A 135 -8.45 6.33 14.99
N GLN A 136 -7.34 6.39 14.26
CA GLN A 136 -6.13 7.11 14.65
C GLN A 136 -5.48 7.75 13.40
N PRO A 137 -6.13 8.78 12.82
CA PRO A 137 -5.62 9.46 11.63
C PRO A 137 -4.24 10.09 11.87
N GLU A 138 -3.92 10.46 13.12
CA GLU A 138 -2.62 11.03 13.50
C GLU A 138 -1.44 10.08 13.24
N ARG A 139 -1.65 8.75 13.32
CA ARG A 139 -0.62 7.75 13.01
C ARG A 139 -0.13 7.80 11.57
N LEU A 140 -0.90 8.36 10.64
CA LEU A 140 -0.45 8.61 9.27
C LEU A 140 0.72 9.61 9.24
N TYR A 141 0.78 10.50 10.23
CA TYR A 141 1.75 11.59 10.31
C TYR A 141 2.92 11.30 11.24
N ASP A 142 2.82 10.32 12.15
CA ASP A 142 3.89 9.96 13.09
C ASP A 142 5.25 9.75 12.38
N GLY A 143 5.25 9.02 11.26
CA GLY A 143 6.46 8.78 10.47
C GLY A 143 7.04 10.06 9.84
N TYR A 144 6.18 10.99 9.42
CA TYR A 144 6.60 12.28 8.88
C TYR A 144 7.14 13.20 9.96
N LEU A 145 6.51 13.21 11.14
CA LEU A 145 6.98 13.96 12.31
C LEU A 145 8.35 13.46 12.77
N GLN A 146 8.52 12.14 12.91
CA GLN A 146 9.82 11.56 13.27
C GLN A 146 10.91 11.89 12.23
N ARG A 147 10.58 11.86 10.94
CA ARG A 147 11.51 12.23 9.87
C ARG A 147 11.88 13.71 9.93
N LEU A 148 10.92 14.59 10.21
CA LEU A 148 11.15 16.02 10.38
C LEU A 148 12.10 16.28 11.55
N ASP A 149 11.88 15.62 12.70
CA ASP A 149 12.75 15.73 13.86
C ASP A 149 14.18 15.27 13.57
N GLN A 150 14.34 14.13 12.88
CA GLN A 150 15.65 13.63 12.46
C GLN A 150 16.37 14.61 11.52
N LEU A 151 15.65 15.18 10.54
CA LEU A 151 16.21 16.17 9.62
C LEU A 151 16.62 17.45 10.37
N GLN A 152 15.81 17.89 11.33
CA GLN A 152 16.12 19.06 12.16
C GLN A 152 17.37 18.83 13.01
N LEU A 153 17.51 17.68 13.65
CA LEU A 153 18.70 17.31 14.42
C LEU A 153 19.94 17.26 13.53
N ARG A 154 19.84 16.62 12.35
CA ARG A 154 20.94 16.53 11.39
C ARG A 154 21.38 17.89 10.88
N LEU A 155 20.44 18.80 10.60
CA LEU A 155 20.73 20.17 10.20
C LEU A 155 21.47 20.93 11.31
N LYS A 156 20.95 20.88 12.54
CA LYS A 156 21.57 21.55 13.70
C LYS A 156 22.99 21.04 13.94
N GLN A 157 23.22 19.74 13.84
CA GLN A 157 24.54 19.14 14.04
C GLN A 157 25.50 19.53 12.93
N SER A 158 25.08 19.44 11.66
CA SER A 158 25.89 19.84 10.50
C SER A 158 26.32 21.30 10.56
N LEU A 159 25.40 22.20 10.92
CA LEU A 159 25.71 23.62 11.09
C LEU A 159 26.72 23.86 12.22
N ARG A 160 26.55 23.21 13.37
CA ARG A 160 27.49 23.34 14.50
C ARG A 160 28.90 22.87 14.12
N THR A 161 29.01 21.71 13.48
CA THR A 161 30.28 21.17 13.01
C THR A 161 30.93 22.13 12.02
N ARG A 162 30.19 22.61 11.00
CA ARG A 162 30.72 23.51 9.99
C ARG A 162 31.22 24.84 10.57
N ILE A 163 30.49 25.41 11.53
CA ILE A 163 30.91 26.63 12.24
C ILE A 163 32.19 26.36 13.05
N SER A 164 32.27 25.22 13.74
CA SER A 164 33.46 24.88 14.53
C SER A 164 34.69 24.68 13.65
N ASP A 165 34.54 23.96 12.54
CA ASP A 165 35.64 23.70 11.59
C ASP A 165 36.15 25.03 11.02
N ASN A 166 35.23 25.91 10.59
CA ASN A 166 35.61 27.23 10.09
C ASN A 166 36.32 28.08 11.14
N LYS A 167 35.88 28.03 12.41
CA LYS A 167 36.57 28.71 13.52
C LYS A 167 37.98 28.18 13.72
N GLN A 168 38.18 26.86 13.66
CA GLN A 168 39.50 26.24 13.78
C GLN A 168 40.41 26.64 12.62
N VAL A 169 39.89 26.65 11.39
CA VAL A 169 40.64 27.11 10.21
C VAL A 169 41.07 28.56 10.38
N VAL A 170 40.15 29.46 10.76
CA VAL A 170 40.48 30.88 11.01
C VAL A 170 41.53 31.00 12.11
N GLN A 171 41.38 30.31 13.23
CA GLN A 171 42.34 30.36 14.34
C GLN A 171 43.73 29.88 13.90
N ALA A 172 43.81 28.78 13.13
CA ALA A 172 45.07 28.28 12.60
C ALA A 172 45.73 29.27 11.65
N ARG A 173 44.97 29.90 10.74
CA ARG A 173 45.48 30.95 9.83
C ARG A 173 45.93 32.20 10.58
N THR A 174 45.18 32.65 11.59
CA THR A 174 45.58 33.76 12.45
C THR A 174 46.87 33.43 13.19
N HIS A 175 47.03 32.22 13.72
CA HIS A 175 48.26 31.81 14.39
C HIS A 175 49.46 31.79 13.41
N GLN A 176 49.27 31.28 12.19
CA GLN A 176 50.29 31.33 11.14
C GLN A 176 50.69 32.77 10.80
N LEU A 177 49.72 33.68 10.64
CA LEU A 177 49.99 35.10 10.38
C LEU A 177 50.77 35.75 11.52
N VAL A 178 50.43 35.46 12.78
CA VAL A 178 51.14 35.97 13.95
C VAL A 178 52.57 35.44 14.01
N GLN A 179 52.79 34.14 13.73
CA GLN A 179 54.14 33.56 13.70
C GLN A 179 55.02 34.14 12.58
N LEU A 180 54.42 34.44 11.43
CA LEU A 180 55.10 35.09 10.31
C LEU A 180 55.25 36.59 10.49
N SER A 181 54.60 37.19 11.50
CA SER A 181 54.63 38.62 11.73
C SER A 181 56.05 39.11 12.03
N PRO A 182 56.63 39.96 11.17
CA PRO A 182 57.98 40.48 11.38
C PRO A 182 58.05 41.40 12.59
N VAL A 183 56.92 41.93 13.08
CA VAL A 183 56.86 42.86 14.22
C VAL A 183 57.49 42.24 15.46
N THR A 184 57.16 40.99 15.77
CA THR A 184 57.72 40.30 16.95
C THR A 184 59.21 40.02 16.81
N LYS A 185 59.67 39.69 15.60
CA LYS A 185 61.11 39.49 15.31
C LYS A 185 61.87 40.81 15.38
N ILE A 186 61.33 41.88 14.80
CA ILE A 186 61.92 43.23 14.82
C ILE A 186 62.06 43.72 16.25
N GLN A 187 61.02 43.59 17.08
CA GLN A 187 61.08 43.97 18.49
C GLN A 187 62.20 43.23 19.23
N ARG A 188 62.29 41.90 19.06
CA ARG A 188 63.38 41.10 19.65
C ARG A 188 64.76 41.54 19.18
N TYR A 189 64.92 41.88 17.91
CA TYR A 189 66.20 42.36 17.38
C TYR A 189 66.55 43.76 17.90
N GLN A 190 65.57 44.65 18.02
CA GLN A 190 65.77 45.98 18.62
C GLN A 190 66.20 45.86 20.09
N ASP A 191 65.53 45.02 20.88
CA ASP A 191 65.89 44.78 22.28
C ASP A 191 67.30 44.18 22.40
N ARG A 192 67.64 43.23 21.52
CA ARG A 192 68.98 42.62 21.47
C ARG A 192 70.07 43.62 21.08
N LEU A 193 69.80 44.50 20.11
CA LEU A 193 70.73 45.57 19.72
C LEU A 193 70.95 46.54 20.90
N ALA A 194 69.89 46.92 21.62
CA ALA A 194 70.00 47.77 22.79
C ALA A 194 70.83 47.13 23.92
N GLN A 195 70.70 45.82 24.14
CA GLN A 195 71.51 45.09 25.11
C GLN A 195 72.99 45.01 24.68
N LEU A 196 73.24 44.69 23.41
CA LEU A 196 74.60 44.61 22.87
C LEU A 196 75.30 45.96 22.89
N ASP A 197 74.62 47.06 22.59
CA ASP A 197 75.17 48.42 22.69
C ASP A 197 75.57 48.75 24.13
N LYS A 198 74.72 48.41 25.11
CA LYS A 198 75.06 48.59 26.54
C LYS A 198 76.29 47.79 26.96
N LEU A 199 76.38 46.53 26.54
CA LEU A 199 77.53 45.66 26.84
C LEU A 199 78.81 46.14 26.15
N LEU A 200 78.71 46.61 24.90
CA LEU A 200 79.85 47.15 24.17
C LEU A 200 80.40 48.38 24.88
N ARG A 201 79.53 49.32 25.27
CA ARG A 201 79.94 50.55 25.97
C ARG A 201 80.60 50.25 27.31
N SER A 202 80.06 49.32 28.10
CA SER A 202 80.64 48.97 29.40
C SER A 202 82.00 48.27 29.24
N GLN A 203 82.15 47.35 28.28
CA GLN A 203 83.42 46.69 28.01
C GLN A 203 84.46 47.66 27.42
N MET A 204 84.06 48.56 26.53
CA MET A 204 84.95 49.60 26.00
C MET A 204 85.44 50.53 27.10
N ALA A 205 84.58 50.93 28.04
CA ALA A 205 84.99 51.74 29.18
C ALA A 205 86.04 51.00 30.03
N LEU A 206 85.81 49.72 30.32
CA LEU A 206 86.76 48.91 31.09
C LEU A 206 88.11 48.73 30.37
N VAL A 207 88.10 48.44 29.07
CA VAL A 207 89.33 48.33 28.27
C VAL A 207 90.06 49.67 28.19
N TYR A 208 89.32 50.77 28.02
CA TYR A 208 89.87 52.11 28.00
C TYR A 208 90.57 52.43 29.33
N ASP A 209 89.91 52.16 30.46
CA ASP A 209 90.49 52.39 31.80
C ASP A 209 91.76 51.55 32.03
N VAL A 210 91.75 50.27 31.61
CA VAL A 210 92.94 49.40 31.67
C VAL A 210 94.07 49.96 30.81
N LYS A 211 93.78 50.42 29.59
CA LYS A 211 94.79 50.99 28.69
C LYS A 211 95.34 52.32 29.21
N VAL A 212 94.50 53.18 29.76
CA VAL A 212 94.92 54.42 30.43
C VAL A 212 95.82 54.12 31.63
N ALA A 213 95.46 53.12 32.45
CA ALA A 213 96.28 52.68 33.58
C ALA A 213 97.62 52.09 33.11
N GLU A 214 97.63 51.30 32.04
CA GLU A 214 98.84 50.73 31.44
C GLU A 214 99.79 51.83 30.93
N VAL A 215 99.27 52.83 30.22
CA VAL A 215 100.05 53.98 29.75
C VAL A 215 100.61 54.78 30.92
N LYS A 216 99.81 55.04 31.97
CA LYS A 216 100.28 55.71 33.19
C LYS A 216 101.43 54.92 33.83
N ARG A 217 101.28 53.60 33.98
CA ARG A 217 102.30 52.72 34.55
C ARG A 217 103.58 52.70 33.70
N LEU A 218 103.47 52.61 32.37
CA LEU A 218 104.62 52.66 31.46
C LEU A 218 105.31 54.02 31.50
N SER A 219 104.56 55.13 31.61
CA SER A 219 105.09 56.48 31.79
C SER A 219 105.84 56.60 33.13
N GLU A 220 105.28 56.09 34.22
CA GLU A 220 105.95 56.05 35.54
C GLU A 220 107.21 55.17 35.52
N ALA A 221 107.20 54.02 34.84
CA ALA A 221 108.36 53.17 34.66
C ALA A 221 109.45 53.83 33.83
N LEU A 222 109.09 54.55 32.76
CA LEU A 222 110.00 55.36 31.95
C LEU A 222 110.64 56.46 32.83
N LEU A 223 109.84 57.14 33.65
CA LEU A 223 110.30 58.13 34.63
C LEU A 223 111.22 57.54 35.72
N MET A 224 111.10 56.24 36.04
CA MET A 224 112.01 55.55 36.96
C MET A 224 113.31 55.10 36.30
N LEU A 225 113.29 54.76 35.01
CA LEU A 225 114.49 54.45 34.22
C LEU A 225 115.25 55.71 33.78
N ASP A 226 114.65 56.89 33.93
CA ASP A 226 115.28 58.16 33.65
C ASP A 226 116.40 58.43 34.67
N THR A 227 117.64 58.18 34.24
CA THR A 227 118.86 58.27 35.06
C THR A 227 119.10 59.67 35.63
N SER A 228 118.38 60.68 35.13
CA SER A 228 118.39 62.05 35.64
C SER A 228 117.82 62.20 37.06
N ARG A 229 116.89 61.32 37.50
CA ARG A 229 116.28 61.39 38.84
C ARG A 229 116.91 60.49 39.91
N ILE A 230 117.68 59.47 39.52
CA ILE A 230 118.50 58.67 40.46
C ILE A 230 119.60 59.56 41.07
N VAL A 231 120.11 60.54 40.32
CA VAL A 231 121.03 61.59 40.80
C VAL A 231 120.35 62.56 41.79
N ALA A 232 119.05 62.84 41.63
CA ALA A 232 118.30 63.75 42.49
C ALA A 232 117.89 63.15 43.85
N ARG A 233 118.01 61.82 44.03
CA ARG A 233 117.73 61.10 45.30
C ARG A 233 118.99 60.83 46.13
N GLY A 234 120.07 61.59 45.91
CA GLY A 234 121.26 61.59 46.78
C GLY A 234 122.28 60.47 46.50
N TYR A 235 122.21 59.82 45.33
CA TYR A 235 123.19 58.80 44.92
C TYR A 235 124.10 59.36 43.81
N ALA A 236 125.41 59.14 43.95
CA ALA A 236 126.43 59.61 43.00
C ALA A 236 126.62 58.61 41.84
N ILE A 237 126.57 59.09 40.60
CA ILE A 237 126.95 58.32 39.41
C ILE A 237 128.48 58.31 39.33
N VAL A 238 129.09 57.17 39.64
CA VAL A 238 130.53 56.95 39.49
C VAL A 238 130.79 56.54 38.04
N LYS A 239 131.21 57.51 37.21
CA LYS A 239 131.81 57.23 35.90
C LYS A 239 133.29 56.90 36.12
N LYS A 240 133.72 55.74 35.63
CA LYS A 240 135.11 55.34 35.57
C LYS A 240 135.57 55.51 34.12
N GLU A 241 136.29 56.59 33.84
CA GLU A 241 137.11 56.72 32.64
C GLU A 241 138.58 56.63 33.04
N GLU A 242 139.37 56.07 32.14
CA GLU A 242 140.80 55.76 32.23
C GLU A 242 141.64 56.80 32.97
N SER A 243 142.04 56.48 34.21
CA SER A 243 143.35 55.90 34.55
C SER A 243 143.40 55.57 36.05
#